data_AF-A0A8S2UHB9-F1
#
_entry.id   AF-A0A8S2UHB9-F1
#
_cell.length_a   1.000
_cell.length_b   1.000
_cell.length_c   1.000
_cell.angle_alpha   90.00
_cell.angle_beta   90.00
_cell.angle_gamma   90.00
#
_symmetry.space_group_name_H-M   'P 1'
#
loop_
_entity.id
_entity.type
_entity.pdbx_description
1 polymer ?
#
loop_
_entity_poly.entity_id
_entity_poly.type
_entity_poly.pdbx_seq_one_letter_code
_entity_poly.pdbx_strand_id
1 'polypeptide(L)'
;LYLNGVQDNVKSSASAYQGANGTFTVGSATFSTSTKFFNGYIDNVKISTQAKSATEVLYAASLIAYYSFDLPTATNDNGPNGLNGTAVNTAAVTGRVNEAMG
;
A
#
# COMPACT_ATOMS: atom_id res chain seq x y z
N LEU A 1 12.36 -7.34 -4.40
CA LEU A 1 10.96 -7.56 -4.84
C LEU A 1 10.58 -8.97 -4.44
N TYR A 2 9.45 -9.11 -3.76
CA TYR A 2 8.87 -10.40 -3.42
C TYR A 2 7.51 -10.49 -4.09
N LEU A 3 7.23 -11.62 -4.75
CA LEU A 3 5.93 -11.94 -5.33
C LEU A 3 5.44 -13.23 -4.67
N ASN A 4 4.23 -13.20 -4.11
CA ASN A 4 3.64 -14.33 -3.39
C ASN A 4 4.56 -14.90 -2.29
N GLY A 5 5.30 -14.03 -1.60
CA GLY A 5 6.23 -14.41 -0.52
C GLY A 5 7.58 -14.95 -0.98
N VAL A 6 7.81 -15.13 -2.29
CA VAL A 6 9.08 -15.62 -2.85
C VAL A 6 9.88 -14.45 -3.40
N GLN A 7 11.20 -14.44 -3.18
CA GLN A 7 12.07 -13.40 -3.74
C GLN A 7 12.09 -13.53 -5.26
N ASP A 8 11.56 -12.52 -5.95
CA ASP A 8 11.52 -12.47 -7.40
C ASP A 8 12.76 -11.77 -7.97
N ASN A 9 13.18 -10.66 -7.34
CA ASN A 9 14.34 -9.90 -7.78
C ASN A 9 15.01 -9.13 -6.63
N VAL A 10 16.31 -8.87 -6.74
CA VAL A 10 17.09 -8.11 -5.77
C VAL A 10 18.00 -7.10 -6.47
N LYS A 11 18.11 -5.91 -5.88
CA LYS A 11 19.12 -4.92 -6.23
C LYS A 11 20.01 -4.74 -5.01
N SER A 12 21.31 -4.93 -5.17
CA SER A 12 22.28 -4.90 -4.05
C SER A 12 22.48 -3.49 -3.47
N SER A 13 22.14 -2.44 -4.22
CA SER A 13 22.20 -1.07 -3.75
C SER A 13 21.17 -0.17 -4.45
N ALA A 14 20.68 0.84 -3.72
CA ALA A 14 19.87 1.91 -4.26
C ALA A 14 20.34 3.24 -3.65
N SER A 15 20.20 4.33 -4.40
CA SER A 15 20.33 5.67 -3.83
C SER A 15 19.30 5.88 -2.72
N ALA A 16 19.59 6.79 -1.79
CA ALA A 16 18.64 7.18 -0.76
C ALA A 16 17.31 7.62 -1.38
N TYR A 17 16.22 7.39 -0.65
CA TYR A 17 14.92 7.89 -1.06
C TYR A 17 14.92 9.42 -1.01
N GLN A 18 14.68 10.07 -2.14
CA GLN A 18 14.72 11.53 -2.30
C GLN A 18 13.35 12.20 -2.10
N GLY A 19 12.38 11.50 -1.50
CA GLY A 19 11.06 12.08 -1.24
C GLY A 19 11.10 13.16 -0.16
N ALA A 20 10.11 14.04 -0.20
CA ALA A 20 9.86 15.05 0.83
C ALA A 20 8.63 14.67 1.66
N ASN A 21 8.39 15.40 2.76
CA ASN A 21 7.12 15.31 3.49
C ASN A 21 5.96 15.67 2.54
N GLY A 22 5.00 14.77 2.42
CA GLY A 22 3.88 14.96 1.51
C GLY A 22 2.89 13.81 1.61
N THR A 23 1.81 13.94 0.85
CA THR A 23 0.84 12.86 0.67
C THR A 23 1.41 11.81 -0.28
N PHE A 24 1.22 10.54 0.07
CA PHE A 24 1.39 9.45 -0.88
C PHE A 24 0.01 9.02 -1.38
N THR A 25 -0.02 8.43 -2.57
CA THR A 25 -1.24 7.92 -3.19
C THR A 25 -1.10 6.42 -3.42
N VAL A 26 -2.22 5.70 -3.34
CA VAL A 26 -2.34 4.29 -3.69
C VAL A 26 -3.29 4.21 -4.87
N GLY A 27 -2.94 3.41 -5.89
CA GLY A 27 -3.76 3.26 -7.10
C GLY A 27 -3.61 4.37 -8.14
N SER A 28 -2.78 5.39 -7.89
CA SER A 28 -2.40 6.38 -8.89
C SER A 28 -0.99 6.92 -8.67
N ALA A 29 -0.40 7.51 -9.69
CA ALA A 29 0.85 8.24 -9.61
C ALA A 29 0.90 9.36 -10.65
N THR A 30 1.40 10.54 -10.26
CA THR A 30 1.61 11.66 -11.17
C THR A 30 3.07 11.69 -11.64
N PHE A 31 3.27 11.60 -12.95
CA PHE A 31 4.57 11.74 -13.58
C PHE A 31 4.59 13.03 -14.39
N SER A 32 5.42 13.99 -13.96
CA SER A 32 5.42 15.36 -14.48
C SER A 32 4.02 15.98 -14.41
N THR A 33 3.31 16.12 -15.53
CA THR A 33 1.96 16.70 -15.59
C THR A 33 0.84 15.67 -15.80
N SER A 34 1.17 14.38 -15.96
CA SER A 34 0.17 13.34 -16.24
C SER A 34 0.00 12.41 -15.05
N THR A 35 -1.22 12.37 -14.51
CA THR A 35 -1.63 11.33 -13.55
C THR A 35 -1.98 10.05 -14.32
N LYS A 36 -1.38 8.95 -13.91
CA LYS A 36 -1.72 7.59 -14.35
C LYS A 36 -2.47 6.89 -13.23
N PHE A 37 -3.47 6.10 -13.61
CA PHE A 37 -4.30 5.33 -12.70
C PHE A 37 -4.05 3.86 -12.90
N PHE A 38 -3.98 3.12 -11.81
CA PHE A 38 -4.03 1.67 -11.83
C PHE A 38 -5.44 1.24 -12.25
N ASN A 39 -5.55 0.30 -13.18
CA ASN A 39 -6.82 -0.27 -13.60
C ASN A 39 -6.90 -1.72 -13.12
N GLY A 40 -7.56 -1.91 -11.98
CA GLY A 40 -7.69 -3.19 -11.30
C GLY A 40 -8.06 -2.98 -9.83
N TYR A 41 -8.00 -4.06 -9.05
CA TYR A 41 -8.37 -4.05 -7.63
C TYR A 41 -7.12 -4.04 -6.75
N ILE A 42 -7.13 -3.21 -5.70
CA ILE A 42 -6.09 -3.16 -4.67
C ILE A 42 -6.71 -3.48 -3.32
N ASP A 43 -6.04 -4.35 -2.58
CA ASP A 43 -6.51 -4.87 -1.29
C ASP A 43 -5.30 -5.07 -0.34
N ASN A 44 -5.52 -4.96 0.97
CA ASN A 44 -4.59 -5.30 2.04
C ASN A 44 -3.24 -4.52 2.02
N VAL A 45 -3.29 -3.20 1.90
CA VAL A 45 -2.07 -2.37 1.78
C VAL A 45 -1.44 -2.13 3.15
N LYS A 46 -0.13 -2.40 3.25
CA LYS A 46 0.68 -2.23 4.47
C LYS A 46 1.98 -1.48 4.18
N ILE A 47 2.37 -0.59 5.08
CA ILE A 47 3.60 0.23 4.97
C ILE A 47 4.49 0.00 6.20
N SER A 48 5.81 -0.12 6.01
CA SER A 48 6.81 -0.23 7.08
C SER A 48 8.01 0.69 6.87
N THR A 49 8.64 1.09 7.97
CA THR A 49 9.88 1.90 7.98
C THR A 49 11.15 1.07 7.99
N GLN A 50 11.04 -0.24 8.25
CA GLN A 50 12.15 -1.18 8.24
C GLN A 50 12.06 -2.10 7.03
N ALA A 51 13.23 -2.47 6.51
CA ALA A 51 13.35 -3.51 5.50
C ALA A 51 12.94 -4.85 6.11
N LYS A 52 11.97 -5.52 5.50
CA LYS A 52 11.50 -6.83 5.96
C LYS A 52 12.30 -7.94 5.31
N SER A 53 12.74 -8.92 6.10
CA SER A 53 13.17 -10.22 5.61
C SER A 53 12.01 -10.96 4.93
N ALA A 54 12.30 -12.01 4.14
CA ALA A 54 11.27 -12.85 3.54
C ALA A 54 10.28 -13.40 4.59
N THR A 55 10.80 -13.80 5.75
CA THR A 55 9.99 -14.27 6.89
C THR A 55 9.13 -13.14 7.47
N GLU A 56 9.63 -11.91 7.58
CA GLU A 56 8.81 -10.78 8.06
C GLU A 56 7.80 -10.28 7.03
N VAL A 57 8.05 -10.47 5.74
CA VAL A 57 7.01 -10.29 4.70
C VAL A 57 5.89 -11.31 4.92
N LEU A 58 6.23 -12.52 5.38
CA LEU A 58 5.28 -13.58 5.70
C LEU A 58 4.53 -13.35 7.04
N TYR A 59 5.20 -12.83 8.07
CA TYR A 59 4.65 -12.70 9.45
C TYR A 59 4.29 -11.27 9.90
N ALA A 60 4.73 -10.24 9.17
CA ALA A 60 4.51 -8.81 9.39
C ALA A 60 4.76 -8.24 10.81
N ALA A 61 5.98 -7.73 11.06
CA ALA A 61 6.30 -6.80 12.17
C ALA A 61 6.78 -5.42 11.66
N SER A 62 6.69 -4.39 12.52
CA SER A 62 6.85 -2.93 12.28
C SER A 62 5.91 -2.31 11.23
N LEU A 63 4.60 -2.40 11.48
CA LEU A 63 3.55 -1.80 10.67
C LEU A 63 3.35 -0.32 11.02
N ILE A 64 3.33 0.55 10.02
CA ILE A 64 3.05 1.99 10.18
C ILE A 64 1.59 2.30 9.86
N ALA A 65 1.06 1.74 8.78
CA ALA A 65 -0.34 1.85 8.42
C ALA A 65 -0.82 0.56 7.77
N TYR A 66 -2.10 0.22 7.96
CA TYR A 66 -2.78 -0.89 7.32
C TYR A 66 -4.19 -0.47 6.91
N TYR A 67 -4.48 -0.58 5.62
CA TYR A 67 -5.81 -0.33 5.07
C TYR A 67 -6.36 -1.65 4.53
N SER A 68 -7.44 -2.15 5.14
CA SER A 68 -8.14 -3.33 4.61
C SER A 68 -8.99 -2.97 3.40
N PHE A 69 -9.50 -1.74 3.35
CA PHE A 69 -10.53 -1.29 2.39
C PHE A 69 -11.93 -1.90 2.59
N ASP A 70 -12.11 -2.61 3.70
CA ASP A 70 -13.39 -3.20 4.08
C ASP A 70 -14.38 -2.16 4.62
N LEU A 71 -15.66 -2.35 4.30
CA LEU A 71 -16.73 -1.51 4.83
C LEU A 71 -17.02 -1.83 6.31
N PRO A 72 -17.52 -0.87 7.10
CA PRO A 72 -17.96 0.47 6.70
C PRO A 72 -16.84 1.53 6.68
N THR A 73 -15.61 1.17 7.06
CA THR A 73 -14.50 2.12 7.28
C THR A 73 -13.34 1.88 6.33
N ALA A 74 -13.61 1.84 5.02
CA ALA A 74 -12.64 1.42 4.01
C ALA A 74 -11.33 2.23 4.04
N THR A 75 -11.38 3.51 4.40
CA THR A 75 -10.19 4.38 4.39
C THR A 75 -9.54 4.55 5.75
N ASN A 76 -10.01 3.86 6.79
CA ASN A 76 -9.39 3.94 8.10
C ASN A 76 -8.06 3.18 8.12
N ASP A 77 -7.11 3.70 8.90
CA ASP A 77 -5.91 2.97 9.24
C ASP A 77 -6.23 1.99 10.38
N ASN A 78 -6.27 0.69 10.06
CA ASN A 78 -6.38 -0.42 11.00
C ASN A 78 -5.03 -0.76 11.67
N GLY A 79 -3.98 0.01 11.37
CA GLY A 79 -2.68 -0.01 12.04
C GLY A 79 -2.64 0.83 13.32
N PRO A 80 -1.47 0.96 13.95
CA PRO A 80 -1.35 1.56 15.29
C PRO A 80 -1.36 3.09 15.30
N ASN A 81 -1.26 3.77 14.15
CA ASN A 81 -0.93 5.20 14.10
C ASN A 81 -2.12 6.10 13.70
N GLY A 82 -3.29 5.53 13.38
CA GLY A 82 -4.49 6.31 13.07
C GLY A 82 -4.34 7.21 11.84
N LEU A 83 -3.52 6.80 10.88
CA LEU A 83 -3.24 7.55 9.65
C LEU A 83 -4.40 7.42 8.65
N ASN A 84 -5.60 7.84 9.02
CA ASN A 84 -6.79 7.66 8.18
C ASN A 84 -6.63 8.36 6.82
N GLY A 85 -7.05 7.67 5.76
CA GLY A 85 -7.03 8.16 4.40
C GLY A 85 -8.37 8.75 3.94
N THR A 86 -8.35 9.32 2.74
CA THR A 86 -9.53 9.79 2.01
C THR A 86 -9.62 9.08 0.67
N ALA A 87 -10.80 8.58 0.32
CA ALA A 87 -11.08 8.01 -1.00
C ALA A 87 -11.60 9.11 -1.93
N VAL A 88 -11.06 9.19 -3.14
CA VAL A 88 -11.48 10.14 -4.19
C VAL A 88 -11.61 9.38 -5.50
N ASN A 89 -12.78 9.48 -6.15
CA ASN A 89 -13.06 8.83 -7.43
C ASN A 89 -12.80 7.31 -7.45
N THR A 90 -13.08 6.64 -6.33
CA THR A 90 -12.98 5.19 -6.17
C THR A 90 -14.10 4.72 -5.26
N ALA A 91 -14.47 3.45 -5.34
CA ALA A 91 -15.51 2.86 -4.51
C ALA A 91 -15.05 1.53 -3.89
N ALA A 92 -15.65 1.20 -2.75
CA ALA A 92 -15.56 -0.15 -2.22
C ALA A 92 -16.31 -1.11 -3.18
N VAL A 93 -15.63 -2.14 -3.62
CA VAL A 93 -16.12 -3.18 -4.52
C VAL A 93 -15.82 -4.55 -3.91
N THR A 94 -16.43 -5.62 -4.39
CA THR A 94 -16.08 -6.97 -3.91
C THR A 94 -14.60 -7.26 -4.18
N GLY A 95 -13.86 -7.51 -3.10
CA GLY A 95 -12.43 -7.82 -3.12
C GLY A 95 -12.16 -9.32 -3.19
N ARG A 96 -10.87 -9.67 -3.17
CA ARG A 96 -10.44 -11.06 -3.04
C ARG A 96 -10.82 -11.63 -1.67
N VAL A 97 -10.74 -10.79 -0.64
CA VAL A 97 -11.29 -11.02 0.69
C VAL A 97 -12.19 -9.82 0.97
N ASN A 98 -13.47 -10.03 1.31
CA ASN A 98 -14.44 -8.97 1.61
C ASN A 98 -14.52 -7.89 0.51
N GLU A 99 -14.10 -6.65 0.80
CA GLU A 99 -14.08 -5.54 -0.14
C GLU A 99 -12.66 -5.18 -0.59
N ALA A 100 -12.58 -4.37 -1.64
CA ALA A 100 -11.37 -3.77 -2.16
C ALA A 100 -11.70 -2.38 -2.70
N MET A 101 -10.68 -1.60 -3.07
CA MET A 101 -10.89 -0.37 -3.83
C MET A 101 -10.79 -0.64 -5.32
N GLY A 102 -11.75 -0.09 -6.08
CA GLY A 102 -11.83 -0.12 -7.53
C GLY A 102 -12.36 1.18 -8.14
#